data_AF-A0A1H1G7D6-F1
#
_entry.id   AF-A0A1H1G7D6-F1
#
_cell.length_a   1.000
_cell.length_b   1.000
_cell.length_c   1.000
_cell.angle_alpha   90.00
_cell.angle_beta   90.00
_cell.angle_gamma   90.00
#
_symmetry.space_group_name_H-M   'P 1'
#
loop_
_entity.id
_entity.type
_entity.pdbx_description
1 polymer ?
#
loop_
_entity_poly.entity_id
_entity_poly.type
_entity_poly.pdbx_seq_one_letter_code
_entity_poly.pdbx_strand_id
1 'polypeptide(L)' 'MLRDPDPKSRASYIRIIGYSASAEFVITVIVDPADFSGVTAWKTRGADLRDHLESKEAGT' A
#
# COMPACT_ATOMS: atom_id res chain seq x y z
N MET A 1 3.30 -3.86 -13.61
CA MET A 1 4.24 -4.94 -13.24
C MET A 1 3.96 -5.34 -11.81
N LEU A 2 3.40 -6.53 -11.59
CA LEU A 2 3.11 -7.07 -10.26
C LEU A 2 4.45 -7.38 -9.57
N ARG A 3 4.84 -6.58 -8.58
CA ARG A 3 6.05 -6.82 -7.79
C ARG A 3 5.73 -7.82 -6.68
N ASP A 4 6.53 -8.89 -6.63
CA ASP A 4 6.34 -10.05 -5.77
C ASP A 4 5.95 -9.72 -4.31
N PRO A 5 4.98 -10.46 -3.74
CA PRO A 5 4.59 -10.33 -2.35
C PRO A 5 5.47 -11.23 -1.48
N ASP A 6 6.26 -10.69 -0.55
CA ASP A 6 6.82 -11.53 0.54
C ASP A 6 7.16 -10.66 1.75
N PRO A 7 7.16 -11.17 3.01
CA PRO A 7 7.48 -12.53 3.47
C PRO A 7 6.33 -13.24 4.22
N LYS A 8 6.07 -14.52 3.92
CA LYS A 8 5.04 -15.44 4.52
C LYS A 8 3.77 -15.58 3.69
N SER A 9 3.93 -15.94 2.42
CA SER A 9 2.96 -16.55 1.50
C SER A 9 1.85 -17.42 2.15
N ARG A 10 0.86 -16.77 2.77
CA ARG A 10 -0.49 -17.29 3.01
C ARG A 10 -1.27 -16.75 1.82
N ALA A 11 -1.73 -17.63 0.94
CA ALA A 11 -2.05 -17.39 -0.47
C ALA A 11 -3.15 -16.34 -0.81
N SER A 12 -3.43 -15.37 0.06
CA SER A 12 -4.62 -14.52 -0.03
C SER A 12 -4.45 -13.09 0.54
N TYR A 13 -3.32 -12.72 1.16
CA TYR A 13 -3.21 -11.40 1.80
C TYR A 13 -3.35 -10.23 0.80
N ILE A 14 -4.15 -9.23 1.17
CA ILE A 14 -4.40 -8.02 0.36
C ILE A 14 -3.44 -6.91 0.81
N ARG A 15 -2.76 -6.26 -0.14
CA ARG A 15 -1.95 -5.05 0.12
C ARG A 15 -2.75 -3.81 -0.25
N ILE A 16 -3.00 -2.95 0.72
CA ILE A 16 -3.64 -1.64 0.53
C ILE A 16 -2.59 -0.55 0.69
N ILE A 17 -2.57 0.40 -0.24
CA ILE A 17 -1.69 1.57 -0.21
C ILE A 17 -2.57 2.81 -0.18
N GLY A 18 -2.48 3.58 0.91
CA GLY A 18 -3.29 4.77 1.12
C GLY A 18 -2.42 6.00 1.35
N TYR A 19 -2.74 7.11 0.69
CA TYR A 19 -2.12 8.40 0.96
C TYR A 19 -2.93 9.18 2.00
N SER A 20 -2.24 9.72 3.01
CA SER A 20 -2.82 10.68 3.95
C SER A 20 -2.43 12.09 3.54
N ALA A 21 -3.41 12.89 3.11
CA ALA A 21 -3.18 14.29 2.78
C ALA A 21 -2.84 15.15 4.01
N SER A 22 -3.38 14.83 5.18
CA SER A 22 -3.11 15.56 6.41
C SER A 22 -1.73 15.27 7.00
N ALA A 23 -1.19 14.08 6.75
CA ALA A 23 0.11 13.68 7.26
C ALA A 23 1.22 13.65 6.19
N GLU A 24 0.86 13.89 4.92
CA GLU A 24 1.76 13.93 3.76
C GLU A 24 2.62 12.68 3.62
N PHE A 25 2.04 11.51 3.88
CA PHE A 25 2.73 10.24 3.70
C PHE A 25 1.82 9.10 3.26
N VAL A 26 2.44 8.07 2.69
CA VAL A 26 1.79 6.84 2.26
C VAL A 26 1.90 5.79 3.34
N ILE A 27 0.79 5.11 3.64
CA ILE A 27 0.75 3.93 4.50
C ILE A 27 0.52 2.71 3.61
N THR A 28 1.32 1.68 3.82
CA THR A 28 1.02 0.35 3.30
C THR A 28 0.49 -0.52 4.43
N VAL A 29 -0.63 -1.21 4.18
CA VAL A 29 -1.27 -2.14 5.09
C VAL A 29 -1.39 -3.51 4.42
N ILE A 30 -1.12 -4.57 5.18
CA ILE A 30 -1.41 -5.95 4.80
C ILE A 30 -2.66 -6.41 5.54
N VAL A 31 -3.65 -6.92 4.82
CA VAL A 31 -4.97 -7.29 5.34
C VAL A 31 -5.26 -8.76 5.06
N ASP A 32 -5.70 -9.50 6.09
CA ASP A 32 -6.24 -10.85 5.93
C ASP A 32 -7.62 -10.77 5.26
N PRO A 33 -7.84 -11.36 4.08
CA PRO A 33 -9.16 -11.31 3.46
C PRO A 33 -10.20 -12.18 4.18
N ALA A 34 -9.79 -13.12 5.03
CA ALA A 34 -10.73 -14.00 5.72
C ALA A 34 -11.58 -13.23 6.73
N ASP A 35 -11.00 -12.21 7.38
CA ASP A 35 -11.65 -11.43 8.44
C ASP A 35 -11.45 -9.90 8.30
N PHE A 36 -10.78 -9.44 7.25
CA PHE A 36 -10.42 -8.04 6.99
C PHE A 36 -9.61 -7.38 8.11
N SER A 37 -8.93 -8.16 8.95
CA SER A 37 -8.06 -7.63 9.99
C SER A 37 -6.72 -7.16 9.40
N GLY A 38 -6.24 -6.02 9.90
CA GLY A 38 -4.90 -5.52 9.57
C GLY A 38 -3.83 -6.37 10.25
N VAL A 39 -2.99 -7.03 9.45
CA VAL A 39 -1.88 -7.87 9.94
C VAL A 39 -0.69 -7.01 10.35
N THR A 40 -0.39 -5.99 9.55
CA THR A 40 0.71 -5.06 9.79
C THR A 40 0.54 -3.81 8.93
N ALA A 41 1.09 -2.69 9.39
CA ALA A 41 1.11 -1.43 8.66
C ALA A 41 2.43 -0.72 8.89
N TRP A 42 2.94 -0.04 7.85
CA TRP A 42 4.13 0.78 7.96
C TRP A 42 4.00 2.05 7.11
N LYS A 43 4.72 3.09 7.54
CA LYS A 43 4.94 4.29 6.74
C LYS A 43 5.81 3.91 5.55
N THR A 44 5.26 4.06 4.36
CA THR A 44 5.95 3.83 3.10
C THR A 44 6.66 5.09 2.67
N ARG A 45 7.92 4.95 2.25
CA ARG A 45 8.79 6.07 1.86
C ARG A 45 9.20 5.90 0.40
N GLY A 46 9.40 7.02 -0.30
CA GLY A 46 10.02 7.01 -1.62
C GLY A 46 9.06 6.66 -2.75
N ALA A 47 9.22 5.48 -3.35
CA ALA A 47 8.64 5.12 -4.65
C ALA A 47 7.10 5.20 -4.68
N ASP A 48 6.39 4.62 -3.70
CA ASP A 48 4.92 4.62 -3.71
C ASP A 48 4.30 6.02 -3.54
N LEU A 49 5.00 6.95 -2.87
CA LEU A 49 4.56 8.35 -2.79
C LEU A 49 4.76 9.06 -4.13
N ARG A 50 5.86 8.79 -4.84
CA ARG A 50 6.08 9.33 -6.19
C ARG A 50 5.06 8.77 -7.18
N ASP A 51 4.83 7.47 -7.17
CA ASP A 51 3.83 6.82 -8.02
C ASP A 51 2.42 7.37 -7.76
N HIS A 52 2.06 7.64 -6.49
CA HIS A 52 0.79 8.29 -6.15
C HIS A 52 0.68 9.72 -6.70
N LEU A 53 1.73 10.52 -6.53
CA LEU A 53 1.76 11.91 -7.01
C LEU A 53 1.76 11.98 -8.55
N GLU A 54 2.56 11.15 -9.22
CA GLU A 54 2.60 11.06 -10.68
C GLU A 54 1.25 10.58 -11.25
N SER A 55 0.60 9.60 -10.61
CA SER A 55 -0.75 9.15 -11.02
C SER A 55 -1.81 10.25 -10.82
N LYS A 56 -1.64 11.12 -9.83
CA LYS A 56 -2.53 12.26 -9.59
C LYS A 56 -2.30 13.38 -10.62
N GLU A 57 -1.06 13.60 -11.04
CA GLU A 57 -0.68 14.61 -12.04
C GLU A 57 -1.01 14.19 -13.49
N ALA A 58 -0.96 12.89 -13.79
CA ALA A 58 -1.33 12.34 -15.11
C ALA A 58 -2.85 12.32 -15.37
N GLY A 59 -3.67 12.62 -14.36
CA GLY A 59 -5.11 12.78 -14.48
C GLY A 59 -5.52 14.25 -14.51
N THR A 60 -5.31 14.92 -15.63
CA THR A 60 -5.95 16.19 -16.01
C THR A 60 -6.37 16.12 -17.48
#